data_AF-A0A1S9GD89-F1
#
_entry.id   AF-A0A1S9GD89-F1
#
_cell.length_a   1.000
_cell.length_b   1.000
_cell.length_c   1.000
_cell.angle_alpha   90.00
_cell.angle_beta   90.00
_cell.angle_gamma   90.00
#
_symmetry.space_group_name_H-M   'P 1'
#
loop_
_entity.id
_entity.type
_entity.pdbx_description
1 polymer ?
#
loop_
_entity_poly.entity_id
_entity_poly.type
_entity_poly.pdbx_seq_one_letter_code
_entity_poly.pdbx_strand_id
1 'polypeptide(L)'
;MTDITETIRTEKSRTALSVQAGFLLAGLLLLLLAPFFFYPIFLMKLLCFALFACAFNLLLGYTGLLSFGHATFFGGAAYFTAYTVKEWGLPPELGILIGVAGAAFLGLVMGFFAIRRQGIYFAMITLALSQMFFFFCLQAEFTEGEDGIQSVPRGHLFGFIDLNSSTNMYYFVLAVFLVGILIIWRFINSPFGMILKSIRENEQRAISLGYSVARYKLGAFVMSAALAGLAGAVKSIVFQFATLTDVAWQMSGEVILMTLLGGIGTLIGPLFGAGLVVVLENYLATSEFPVTIITGIVFMVCVLIFRRGIIGEFYASRIGRKLGFVYRR
;
A
#
# COMPACT_ATOMS: atom_id res chain seq x y z
N MET A 1 42.41 -18.20 16.82
CA MET A 1 41.81 -16.86 17.03
C MET A 1 40.80 -16.50 15.92
N THR A 2 40.90 -17.10 14.73
CA THR A 2 39.92 -17.04 13.63
C THR A 2 38.62 -17.81 13.94
N ASP A 3 38.68 -19.00 14.54
CA ASP A 3 37.49 -19.83 14.87
C ASP A 3 36.50 -19.18 15.86
N ILE A 4 37.01 -18.52 16.90
CA ILE A 4 36.17 -17.86 17.93
C ILE A 4 35.41 -16.68 17.31
N THR A 5 36.01 -16.02 16.32
CA THR A 5 35.40 -14.86 15.67
C THR A 5 34.30 -15.28 14.68
N GLU A 6 34.46 -16.40 13.98
CA GLU A 6 33.42 -16.98 13.11
C GLU A 6 32.24 -17.58 13.89
N THR A 7 32.52 -18.29 14.98
CA THR A 7 31.47 -18.85 15.87
C THR A 7 30.62 -17.75 16.51
N ILE A 8 31.23 -16.67 17.02
CA ILE A 8 30.49 -15.52 17.55
C ILE A 8 29.65 -14.81 16.47
N ARG A 9 30.16 -14.72 15.22
CA ARG A 9 29.45 -14.05 14.12
C ARG A 9 28.24 -14.87 13.63
N THR A 10 28.36 -16.20 13.60
CA THR A 10 27.27 -17.12 13.24
C THR A 10 26.21 -17.22 14.33
N GLU A 11 26.58 -17.24 15.62
CA GLU A 11 25.62 -17.19 16.74
C GLU A 11 24.83 -15.88 16.77
N LYS A 12 25.49 -14.73 16.57
CA LYS A 12 24.83 -13.42 16.54
C LYS A 12 23.88 -13.28 15.34
N SER A 13 24.20 -13.91 14.21
CA SER A 13 23.32 -13.96 13.04
C SER A 13 22.11 -14.86 13.26
N ARG A 14 22.27 -16.01 13.93
CA ARG A 14 21.16 -16.95 14.24
C ARG A 14 20.21 -16.36 15.28
N THR A 15 20.74 -15.69 16.30
CA THR A 15 19.93 -15.00 17.33
C THR A 15 19.19 -13.78 16.79
N ALA A 16 19.79 -13.00 15.88
CA ALA A 16 19.07 -11.91 15.21
C ALA A 16 17.92 -12.42 14.33
N LEU A 17 18.11 -13.54 13.63
CA LEU A 17 17.08 -14.19 12.81
C LEU A 17 15.94 -14.78 13.66
N SER A 18 16.25 -15.40 14.81
CA SER A 18 15.23 -15.94 15.71
C SER A 18 14.41 -14.84 16.39
N VAL A 19 15.03 -13.72 16.74
CA VAL A 19 14.33 -12.54 17.30
C VAL A 19 13.42 -11.90 16.25
N GLN A 20 13.87 -11.74 15.01
CA GLN A 20 13.05 -11.22 13.91
C GLN A 20 11.86 -12.13 13.59
N ALA A 21 12.07 -13.45 13.57
CA ALA A 21 11.01 -14.42 13.40
C ALA A 21 10.00 -14.36 14.57
N GLY A 22 10.48 -14.17 15.80
CA GLY A 22 9.63 -13.99 16.98
C GLY A 22 8.73 -12.75 16.89
N PHE A 23 9.26 -11.60 16.45
CA PHE A 23 8.46 -10.39 16.25
C PHE A 23 7.43 -10.53 15.12
N LEU A 24 7.78 -11.21 14.02
CA LEU A 24 6.85 -11.49 12.93
C LEU A 24 5.72 -12.43 13.37
N LEU A 25 6.06 -13.49 14.12
CA LEU A 25 5.08 -14.42 14.67
C LEU A 25 4.16 -13.73 15.69
N ALA A 26 4.71 -12.89 16.56
CA ALA A 26 3.92 -12.11 17.51
C ALA A 26 2.98 -11.13 16.79
N GLY A 27 3.45 -10.46 15.73
CA GLY A 27 2.62 -9.59 14.90
C GLY A 27 1.50 -10.35 14.19
N LEU A 28 1.79 -11.53 13.64
CA LEU A 28 0.79 -12.39 13.00
C LEU A 28 -0.26 -12.89 13.99
N LEU A 29 0.17 -13.33 15.19
CA LEU A 29 -0.72 -13.76 16.27
C LEU A 29 -1.62 -12.62 16.74
N LEU A 30 -1.06 -11.42 16.92
CA LEU A 30 -1.83 -10.24 17.30
C LEU A 30 -2.89 -9.95 16.24
N LEU A 31 -2.55 -10.07 14.95
CA LEU A 31 -3.50 -9.83 13.86
C LEU A 31 -4.60 -10.89 13.85
N LEU A 32 -4.27 -12.17 14.01
CA LEU A 32 -5.27 -13.25 14.11
C LEU A 32 -6.23 -13.07 15.29
N LEU A 33 -5.76 -12.53 16.41
CA LEU A 33 -6.57 -12.31 17.63
C LEU A 33 -7.24 -10.94 17.67
N ALA A 34 -6.85 -10.00 16.82
CA ALA A 34 -7.38 -8.64 16.79
C ALA A 34 -8.93 -8.54 16.67
N PRO A 35 -9.65 -9.35 15.88
CA PRO A 35 -11.11 -9.22 15.75
C PRO A 35 -11.87 -9.56 17.04
N PHE A 36 -11.24 -10.19 18.03
CA PHE A 36 -11.84 -10.45 19.34
C PHE A 36 -11.82 -9.22 20.27
N PHE A 37 -10.95 -8.24 19.99
CA PHE A 37 -10.76 -7.05 20.83
C PHE A 37 -11.25 -5.76 20.16
N PHE A 38 -11.29 -5.72 18.82
CA PHE A 38 -11.60 -4.53 18.06
C PHE A 38 -12.71 -4.77 17.02
N TYR A 39 -13.38 -3.68 16.63
CA TYR A 39 -14.43 -3.73 15.61
C TYR A 39 -13.88 -4.24 14.26
N PRO A 40 -14.42 -5.35 13.68
CA PRO A 40 -13.83 -5.98 12.51
C PRO A 40 -13.73 -5.07 11.27
N ILE A 41 -14.72 -4.20 11.02
CA ILE A 41 -14.71 -3.27 9.88
C ILE A 41 -13.59 -2.24 9.99
N PHE A 42 -13.32 -1.75 11.19
CA PHE A 42 -12.19 -0.83 11.42
C PHE A 42 -10.86 -1.53 11.12
N LEU A 43 -10.70 -2.77 11.57
CA LEU A 43 -9.53 -3.60 11.30
C LEU A 43 -9.34 -3.88 9.79
N MET A 44 -10.43 -4.20 9.08
CA MET A 44 -10.39 -4.38 7.62
C MET A 44 -10.01 -3.08 6.90
N LYS A 45 -10.53 -1.92 7.34
CA LYS A 45 -10.09 -0.60 6.84
C LYS A 45 -8.59 -0.45 6.99
N LEU A 46 -8.07 -0.69 8.19
CA LEU A 46 -6.64 -0.56 8.49
C LEU A 46 -5.79 -1.46 7.59
N LEU A 47 -6.20 -2.71 7.36
CA LEU A 47 -5.50 -3.64 6.48
C LEU A 47 -5.49 -3.20 5.02
N CYS A 48 -6.63 -2.73 4.49
CA CYS A 48 -6.71 -2.23 3.11
C CYS A 48 -5.79 -1.01 2.90
N PHE A 49 -5.88 -0.02 3.79
CA PHE A 49 -5.06 1.19 3.69
C PHE A 49 -3.57 0.92 3.96
N ALA A 50 -3.25 -0.04 4.83
CA ALA A 50 -1.87 -0.48 5.01
C ALA A 50 -1.29 -1.16 3.76
N LEU A 51 -2.08 -2.01 3.08
CA LEU A 51 -1.65 -2.59 1.80
C LEU A 51 -1.47 -1.49 0.74
N PHE A 52 -2.38 -0.52 0.69
CA PHE A 52 -2.28 0.63 -0.20
C PHE A 52 -1.00 1.45 0.06
N ALA A 53 -0.69 1.73 1.32
CA ALA A 53 0.52 2.42 1.73
C ALA A 53 1.79 1.61 1.39
N CYS A 54 1.79 0.30 1.62
CA CYS A 54 2.90 -0.57 1.22
C CYS A 54 3.08 -0.61 -0.31
N ALA A 55 2.00 -0.66 -1.07
CA ALA A 55 2.00 -0.63 -2.53
C ALA A 55 2.57 0.70 -3.06
N PHE A 56 2.16 1.83 -2.47
CA PHE A 56 2.71 3.15 -2.80
C PHE A 56 4.21 3.24 -2.48
N ASN A 57 4.62 2.75 -1.31
CA ASN A 57 6.01 2.72 -0.90
C ASN A 57 6.88 1.80 -1.77
N LEU A 58 6.28 0.80 -2.43
CA LEU A 58 7.02 0.03 -3.43
C LEU A 58 7.56 0.95 -4.54
N LEU A 59 6.74 1.87 -5.04
CA LEU A 59 7.15 2.84 -6.05
C LEU A 59 8.04 3.93 -5.45
N LEU A 60 7.55 4.69 -4.47
CA LEU A 60 8.30 5.80 -3.91
C LEU A 60 9.60 5.34 -3.25
N GLY A 61 9.52 4.30 -2.43
CA GLY A 61 10.61 3.81 -1.59
C GLY A 61 11.70 3.07 -2.35
N TYR A 62 11.39 2.37 -3.44
CA TYR A 62 12.41 1.59 -4.17
C TYR A 62 12.82 2.22 -5.50
N THR A 63 11.99 3.06 -6.11
CA THR A 63 12.34 3.74 -7.37
C THR A 63 12.54 5.24 -7.24
N GLY A 64 12.16 5.84 -6.11
CA GLY A 64 12.24 7.29 -5.90
C GLY A 64 11.17 8.09 -6.67
N LEU A 65 10.12 7.43 -7.17
CA LEU A 65 9.08 8.08 -7.97
C LEU A 65 7.87 8.44 -7.08
N LEU A 66 7.66 9.74 -6.87
CA LEU A 66 6.49 10.26 -6.15
C LEU A 66 5.31 10.41 -7.11
N SER A 67 4.27 9.59 -6.97
CA SER A 67 3.10 9.60 -7.88
C SER A 67 1.82 10.02 -7.18
N PHE A 68 1.19 11.09 -7.65
CA PHE A 68 -0.16 11.50 -7.22
C PHE A 68 -1.29 10.76 -7.96
N GLY A 69 -0.96 9.70 -8.73
CA GLY A 69 -1.94 8.91 -9.49
C GLY A 69 -2.47 7.67 -8.78
N HIS A 70 -2.04 7.38 -7.55
CA HIS A 70 -2.40 6.13 -6.87
C HIS A 70 -3.88 6.01 -6.52
N ALA A 71 -4.57 7.14 -6.30
CA ALA A 71 -6.02 7.21 -6.16
C ALA A 71 -6.74 6.58 -7.36
N THR A 72 -6.26 6.80 -8.60
CA THR A 72 -6.82 6.19 -9.80
C THR A 72 -6.76 4.66 -9.75
N PHE A 73 -5.67 4.08 -9.26
CA PHE A 73 -5.54 2.62 -9.18
C PHE A 73 -6.40 2.04 -8.06
N PHE A 74 -6.40 2.70 -6.90
CA PHE A 74 -7.21 2.31 -5.75
C PHE A 74 -8.72 2.41 -6.04
N GLY A 75 -9.20 3.61 -6.38
CA GLY A 75 -10.61 3.85 -6.68
C GLY A 75 -11.07 3.24 -8.01
N GLY A 76 -10.21 3.20 -9.03
CA GLY A 76 -10.54 2.54 -10.31
C GLY A 76 -10.77 1.04 -10.13
N ALA A 77 -9.92 0.34 -9.36
CA ALA A 77 -10.16 -1.06 -9.01
C ALA A 77 -11.41 -1.25 -8.16
N ALA A 78 -11.69 -0.31 -7.24
CA ALA A 78 -12.91 -0.32 -6.44
C ALA A 78 -14.16 -0.28 -7.36
N TYR A 79 -14.18 0.60 -8.35
CA TYR A 79 -15.26 0.69 -9.35
C TYR A 79 -15.37 -0.56 -10.23
N PHE A 80 -14.26 -1.05 -10.79
CA PHE A 80 -14.29 -2.27 -11.62
C PHE A 80 -14.78 -3.48 -10.82
N THR A 81 -14.33 -3.63 -9.57
CA THR A 81 -14.78 -4.72 -8.70
C THR A 81 -16.25 -4.56 -8.32
N ALA A 82 -16.65 -3.36 -7.90
CA ALA A 82 -18.03 -3.07 -7.51
C ALA A 82 -19.02 -3.31 -8.66
N TYR A 83 -18.70 -2.81 -9.85
CA TYR A 83 -19.53 -2.98 -11.04
C TYR A 83 -19.66 -4.45 -11.44
N THR A 84 -18.54 -5.18 -11.52
CA THR A 84 -18.57 -6.60 -11.95
C THR A 84 -19.26 -7.52 -10.94
N VAL A 85 -19.15 -7.23 -9.65
CA VAL A 85 -19.82 -8.01 -8.60
C VAL A 85 -21.31 -7.66 -8.51
N LYS A 86 -21.68 -6.37 -8.64
CA LYS A 86 -23.08 -5.91 -8.54
C LYS A 86 -23.88 -6.19 -9.82
N GLU A 87 -23.38 -5.77 -10.97
CA GLU A 87 -24.13 -5.80 -12.23
C GLU A 87 -23.98 -7.13 -12.97
N TRP A 88 -22.78 -7.70 -13.01
CA TRP A 88 -22.56 -8.99 -13.68
C TRP A 88 -22.80 -10.20 -12.75
N GLY A 89 -23.01 -9.96 -11.45
CA GLY A 89 -23.22 -11.02 -10.46
C GLY A 89 -22.01 -11.96 -10.32
N LEU A 90 -20.80 -11.49 -10.66
CA LEU A 90 -19.61 -12.31 -10.54
C LEU A 90 -19.27 -12.59 -9.07
N PRO A 91 -18.67 -13.74 -8.76
CA PRO A 91 -18.19 -14.01 -7.42
C PRO A 91 -17.08 -13.03 -7.01
N PRO A 92 -16.94 -12.73 -5.71
CA PRO A 92 -16.00 -11.75 -5.17
C PRO A 92 -14.56 -11.93 -5.66
N GLU A 93 -14.07 -13.17 -5.75
CA GLU A 93 -12.73 -13.49 -6.21
C GLU A 93 -12.46 -13.05 -7.65
N LEU A 94 -13.43 -13.24 -8.55
CA LEU A 94 -13.32 -12.82 -9.95
C LEU A 94 -13.45 -11.30 -10.07
N GLY A 95 -14.36 -10.70 -9.28
CA GLY A 95 -14.48 -9.24 -9.20
C GLY A 95 -13.17 -8.57 -8.79
N ILE A 96 -12.53 -9.07 -7.72
CA ILE A 96 -11.23 -8.55 -7.27
C ILE A 96 -10.16 -8.75 -8.34
N LEU A 97 -10.11 -9.92 -8.99
CA LEU A 97 -9.12 -10.18 -10.03
C LEU A 97 -9.27 -9.22 -11.23
N ILE A 98 -10.51 -8.94 -11.65
CA ILE A 98 -10.81 -7.96 -12.70
C ILE A 98 -10.43 -6.55 -12.24
N GLY A 99 -10.72 -6.18 -10.99
CA GLY A 99 -10.31 -4.89 -10.42
C GLY A 99 -8.79 -4.71 -10.41
N VAL A 100 -8.05 -5.72 -9.98
CA VAL A 100 -6.58 -5.75 -9.98
C VAL A 100 -6.02 -5.67 -11.41
N ALA A 101 -6.60 -6.44 -12.34
CA ALA A 101 -6.20 -6.41 -13.74
C ALA A 101 -6.46 -5.03 -14.38
N GLY A 102 -7.61 -4.42 -14.07
CA GLY A 102 -7.94 -3.06 -14.51
C GLY A 102 -6.99 -2.01 -13.94
N ALA A 103 -6.64 -2.08 -12.65
CA ALA A 103 -5.64 -1.19 -12.06
C ALA A 103 -4.22 -1.43 -12.63
N ALA A 104 -3.83 -2.68 -12.89
CA ALA A 104 -2.57 -2.99 -13.55
C ALA A 104 -2.53 -2.42 -14.99
N PHE A 105 -3.64 -2.52 -15.71
CA PHE A 105 -3.79 -1.96 -17.06
C PHE A 105 -3.72 -0.43 -17.04
N LEU A 106 -4.48 0.23 -16.16
CA LEU A 106 -4.38 1.68 -15.94
C LEU A 106 -2.95 2.08 -15.56
N GLY A 107 -2.31 1.30 -14.69
CA GLY A 107 -0.91 1.45 -14.30
C GLY A 107 0.03 1.36 -15.49
N LEU A 108 -0.20 0.43 -16.42
CA LEU A 108 0.60 0.28 -17.62
C LEU A 108 0.45 1.50 -18.54
N VAL A 109 -0.79 1.93 -18.79
CA VAL A 109 -1.09 3.08 -19.66
C VAL A 109 -0.54 4.38 -19.05
N MET A 110 -0.91 4.70 -17.81
CA MET A 110 -0.45 5.91 -17.14
C MET A 110 1.05 5.89 -16.90
N GLY A 111 1.59 4.75 -16.48
CA GLY A 111 3.02 4.54 -16.24
C GLY A 111 3.84 4.75 -17.51
N PHE A 112 3.37 4.26 -18.66
CA PHE A 112 4.04 4.46 -19.94
C PHE A 112 4.29 5.96 -20.21
N PHE A 113 3.29 6.81 -20.02
CA PHE A 113 3.43 8.26 -20.20
C PHE A 113 4.27 8.92 -19.09
N ALA A 114 3.97 8.61 -17.82
CA ALA A 114 4.53 9.30 -16.68
C ALA A 114 6.05 9.10 -16.53
N ILE A 115 6.54 7.86 -16.64
CA ILE A 115 7.95 7.50 -16.32
C ILE A 115 9.01 8.15 -17.22
N ARG A 116 8.58 8.79 -18.32
CA ARG A 116 9.46 9.53 -19.23
C ARG A 116 10.01 10.81 -18.59
N ARG A 117 9.38 11.28 -17.53
CA ARG A 117 9.81 12.45 -16.75
C ARG A 117 10.23 12.03 -15.34
N GLN A 118 10.95 12.90 -14.66
CA GLN A 118 11.48 12.66 -13.31
C GLN A 118 11.11 13.80 -12.37
N GLY A 119 11.19 13.53 -11.06
CA GLY A 119 10.95 14.52 -10.01
C GLY A 119 9.57 15.14 -10.08
N ILE A 120 9.51 16.47 -10.03
CA ILE A 120 8.26 17.24 -9.96
C ILE A 120 7.42 17.06 -11.24
N TYR A 121 8.07 16.97 -12.41
CA TYR A 121 7.36 16.76 -13.67
C TYR A 121 6.62 15.42 -13.71
N PHE A 122 7.22 14.36 -13.15
CA PHE A 122 6.56 13.06 -13.00
C PHE A 122 5.32 13.17 -12.11
N ALA A 123 5.46 13.83 -10.94
CA ALA A 123 4.37 14.04 -10.01
C ALA A 123 3.21 14.82 -10.66
N MET A 124 3.50 15.91 -11.38
CA MET A 124 2.50 16.71 -12.10
C MET A 124 1.77 15.91 -13.18
N ILE A 125 2.48 15.11 -13.98
CA ILE A 125 1.85 14.26 -15.00
C ILE A 125 0.93 13.23 -14.34
N THR A 126 1.36 12.58 -13.25
CA THR A 126 0.51 11.60 -12.56
C THR A 126 -0.72 12.24 -11.92
N LEU A 127 -0.60 13.46 -11.39
CA LEU A 127 -1.73 14.22 -10.87
C LEU A 127 -2.72 14.57 -12.00
N ALA A 128 -2.23 15.06 -13.12
CA ALA A 128 -3.06 15.40 -14.28
C ALA A 128 -3.82 14.17 -14.80
N LEU A 129 -3.13 13.04 -14.99
CA LEU A 129 -3.76 11.78 -15.40
C LEU A 129 -4.78 11.28 -14.36
N SER A 130 -4.49 11.47 -13.07
CA SER A 130 -5.43 11.13 -11.99
C SER A 130 -6.71 11.97 -12.06
N GLN A 131 -6.58 13.27 -12.33
CA GLN A 131 -7.71 14.17 -12.48
C GLN A 131 -8.52 13.88 -13.75
N MET A 132 -7.86 13.53 -14.85
CA MET A 132 -8.56 13.07 -16.06
C MET A 132 -9.41 11.83 -15.77
N PHE A 133 -8.88 10.85 -15.03
CA PHE A 133 -9.64 9.67 -14.63
C PHE A 133 -10.76 9.99 -13.63
N PHE A 134 -10.55 10.94 -12.71
CA PHE A 134 -11.60 11.43 -11.82
C PHE A 134 -12.80 12.00 -12.60
N PHE A 135 -12.57 12.90 -13.56
CA PHE A 135 -13.65 13.46 -14.38
C PHE A 135 -14.30 12.40 -15.28
N PHE A 136 -13.54 11.41 -15.73
CA PHE A 136 -14.11 10.25 -16.42
C PHE A 136 -15.07 9.47 -15.51
N CYS A 137 -14.68 9.16 -14.27
CA CYS A 137 -15.56 8.49 -13.30
C CYS A 137 -16.74 9.36 -12.86
N LEU A 138 -16.64 10.69 -12.92
CA LEU A 138 -17.76 11.58 -12.63
C LEU A 138 -18.83 11.53 -13.73
N GLN A 139 -18.41 11.37 -15.00
CA GLN A 139 -19.32 11.42 -16.15
C GLN A 139 -19.79 10.05 -16.63
N ALA A 140 -19.04 8.99 -16.35
CA ALA A 140 -19.38 7.65 -16.81
C ALA A 140 -20.65 7.13 -16.12
N GLU A 141 -21.58 6.58 -16.91
CA GLU A 141 -22.85 6.06 -16.35
C GLU A 141 -22.63 4.85 -15.43
N PHE A 142 -21.63 4.02 -15.72
CA PHE A 142 -21.36 2.79 -14.97
C PHE A 142 -20.85 3.03 -13.54
N THR A 143 -20.32 4.21 -13.24
CA THR A 143 -19.80 4.56 -11.91
C THR A 143 -20.84 5.19 -11.00
N GLU A 144 -22.04 5.50 -11.53
CA GLU A 144 -23.09 6.26 -10.81
C GLU A 144 -22.60 7.66 -10.37
N GLY A 145 -21.56 8.23 -11.02
CA GLY A 145 -21.10 9.60 -10.81
C GLY A 145 -20.67 9.93 -9.38
N GLU A 146 -21.28 10.98 -8.78
CA GLU A 146 -21.00 11.41 -7.40
C GLU A 146 -21.55 10.43 -6.35
N ASP A 147 -22.67 9.76 -6.65
CA ASP A 147 -23.31 8.80 -5.74
C ASP A 147 -22.42 7.56 -5.54
N GLY A 148 -21.68 7.18 -6.59
CA GLY A 148 -20.85 5.99 -6.61
C GLY A 148 -21.68 4.69 -6.58
N ILE A 149 -21.02 3.56 -6.77
CA ILE A 149 -21.70 2.27 -6.76
C ILE A 149 -21.95 1.86 -5.31
N GLN A 150 -23.21 1.89 -4.89
CA GLN A 150 -23.65 1.47 -3.55
C GLN A 150 -24.14 0.02 -3.52
N SER A 151 -24.24 -0.56 -2.32
CA SER A 151 -24.80 -1.88 -2.03
C SER A 151 -24.12 -3.03 -2.78
N VAL A 152 -22.78 -3.00 -2.88
CA VAL A 152 -22.00 -4.09 -3.48
C VAL A 152 -22.15 -5.34 -2.60
N PRO A 153 -22.63 -6.47 -3.16
CA PRO A 153 -22.84 -7.68 -2.38
C PRO A 153 -21.50 -8.31 -2.00
N ARG A 154 -21.38 -8.75 -0.73
CA ARG A 154 -20.18 -9.49 -0.27
C ARG A 154 -20.10 -10.89 -0.84
N GLY A 155 -21.25 -11.51 -1.14
CA GLY A 155 -21.34 -12.82 -1.78
C GLY A 155 -20.77 -13.98 -0.95
N HIS A 156 -20.53 -15.11 -1.63
CA HIS A 156 -19.87 -16.28 -1.07
C HIS A 156 -18.50 -16.49 -1.74
N LEU A 157 -17.45 -16.65 -0.94
CA LEU A 157 -16.12 -16.98 -1.43
C LEU A 157 -16.09 -18.43 -1.92
N PHE A 158 -15.69 -18.64 -3.17
CA PHE A 158 -15.68 -19.94 -3.84
C PHE A 158 -17.02 -20.70 -3.77
N GLY A 159 -18.13 -20.00 -3.52
CA GLY A 159 -19.45 -20.59 -3.34
C GLY A 159 -19.71 -21.31 -2.00
N PHE A 160 -18.71 -21.40 -1.10
CA PHE A 160 -18.84 -22.16 0.16
C PHE A 160 -18.75 -21.31 1.43
N ILE A 161 -17.98 -20.22 1.42
CA ILE A 161 -17.76 -19.39 2.62
C ILE A 161 -18.57 -18.10 2.50
N ASP A 162 -19.53 -17.89 3.41
CA ASP A 162 -20.31 -16.64 3.45
C ASP A 162 -19.47 -15.45 3.94
N LEU A 163 -19.29 -14.45 3.07
CA LEU A 163 -18.56 -13.21 3.37
C LEU A 163 -19.45 -12.15 4.03
N ASN A 164 -20.76 -12.38 4.18
CA ASN A 164 -21.62 -11.51 4.97
C ASN A 164 -21.25 -11.57 6.46
N SER A 165 -20.71 -12.70 6.93
CA SER A 165 -20.13 -12.82 8.27
C SER A 165 -18.88 -11.96 8.39
N SER A 166 -18.91 -10.95 9.27
CA SER A 166 -17.80 -10.03 9.52
C SER A 166 -16.49 -10.74 9.88
N THR A 167 -16.57 -11.89 10.55
CA THR A 167 -15.40 -12.70 10.93
C THR A 167 -14.78 -13.38 9.71
N ASN A 168 -15.59 -13.97 8.83
CA ASN A 168 -15.10 -14.59 7.60
C ASN A 168 -14.48 -13.55 6.67
N MET A 169 -15.15 -12.40 6.53
CA MET A 169 -14.64 -11.27 5.75
C MET A 169 -13.30 -10.77 6.31
N TYR A 170 -13.16 -10.67 7.64
CA TYR A 170 -11.89 -10.28 8.25
C TYR A 170 -10.74 -11.23 7.89
N TYR A 171 -10.94 -12.55 8.02
CA TYR A 171 -9.90 -13.52 7.67
C TYR A 171 -9.59 -13.55 6.17
N PHE A 172 -10.59 -13.29 5.32
CA PHE A 172 -10.37 -13.12 3.88
C PHE A 172 -9.50 -11.89 3.58
N VAL A 173 -9.83 -10.73 4.15
CA VAL A 173 -9.04 -9.49 3.99
C VAL A 173 -7.62 -9.68 4.53
N LEU A 174 -7.48 -10.36 5.68
CA LEU A 174 -6.19 -10.70 6.26
C LEU A 174 -5.36 -11.59 5.32
N ALA A 175 -5.96 -12.63 4.73
CA ALA A 175 -5.28 -13.48 3.77
C ALA A 175 -4.81 -12.69 2.55
N VAL A 176 -5.66 -11.83 1.98
CA VAL A 176 -5.29 -10.97 0.84
C VAL A 176 -4.18 -9.98 1.21
N PHE A 177 -4.24 -9.39 2.40
CA PHE A 177 -3.19 -8.52 2.93
C PHE A 177 -1.85 -9.25 3.03
N LEU A 178 -1.82 -10.44 3.62
CA LEU A 178 -0.60 -11.24 3.77
C LEU A 178 -0.03 -11.65 2.41
N VAL A 179 -0.87 -12.03 1.46
CA VAL A 179 -0.46 -12.32 0.07
C VAL A 179 0.13 -11.07 -0.58
N GLY A 180 -0.50 -9.90 -0.43
CA GLY A 180 0.00 -8.63 -0.94
C GLY A 180 1.38 -8.28 -0.37
N ILE A 181 1.57 -8.39 0.96
CA ILE A 181 2.86 -8.16 1.61
C ILE A 181 3.91 -9.17 1.14
N LEU A 182 3.54 -10.44 0.95
CA LEU A 182 4.45 -11.48 0.43
C LEU A 182 4.90 -11.17 -1.00
N ILE A 183 3.99 -10.71 -1.87
CA ILE A 183 4.31 -10.28 -3.23
C ILE A 183 5.29 -9.11 -3.19
N ILE A 184 5.03 -8.10 -2.36
CA ILE A 184 5.91 -6.92 -2.19
C ILE A 184 7.29 -7.37 -1.71
N TRP A 185 7.35 -8.20 -0.67
CA TRP A 185 8.61 -8.72 -0.12
C TRP A 185 9.39 -9.51 -1.17
N ARG A 186 8.72 -10.40 -1.92
CA ARG A 186 9.35 -11.20 -2.98
C ARG A 186 9.88 -10.31 -4.10
N PHE A 187 9.12 -9.30 -4.50
CA PHE A 187 9.48 -8.36 -5.56
C PHE A 187 10.72 -7.53 -5.17
N ILE A 188 10.75 -6.98 -3.95
CA ILE A 188 11.86 -6.17 -3.45
C ILE A 188 13.16 -6.98 -3.29
N ASN A 189 13.05 -8.23 -2.84
CA ASN A 189 14.21 -9.11 -2.62
C ASN A 189 14.63 -9.90 -3.88
N SER A 190 13.98 -9.65 -5.02
CA SER A 190 14.36 -10.23 -6.30
C SER A 190 15.50 -9.43 -6.98
N PRO A 191 16.16 -9.98 -8.02
CA PRO A 191 17.10 -9.22 -8.85
C PRO A 191 16.48 -7.94 -9.43
N PHE A 192 15.19 -7.96 -9.75
CA PHE A 192 14.45 -6.77 -10.20
C PHE A 192 14.49 -5.66 -9.15
N GLY A 193 14.21 -5.98 -7.89
CA GLY A 193 14.25 -5.02 -6.78
C GLY A 193 15.66 -4.48 -6.49
N MET A 194 16.71 -5.29 -6.67
CA MET A 194 18.10 -4.80 -6.57
C MET A 194 18.43 -3.78 -7.66
N ILE A 195 17.96 -4.01 -8.89
CA ILE A 195 18.14 -3.07 -9.99
C ILE A 195 17.38 -1.77 -9.71
N LEU A 196 16.15 -1.83 -9.20
CA LEU A 196 15.40 -0.63 -8.79
C LEU A 196 16.14 0.22 -7.77
N LYS A 197 16.75 -0.41 -6.75
CA LYS A 197 17.57 0.30 -5.77
C LYS A 197 18.76 1.01 -6.43
N SER A 198 19.44 0.34 -7.35
CA SER A 198 20.54 0.97 -8.10
C SER A 198 20.08 2.14 -8.97
N ILE A 199 18.89 2.05 -9.58
CA ILE A 199 18.27 3.13 -10.34
C ILE A 199 17.96 4.33 -9.43
N ARG A 200 17.44 4.07 -8.22
CA ARG A 200 17.12 5.10 -7.23
C ARG A 200 18.39 5.83 -6.73
N GLU A 201 19.50 5.12 -6.56
CA GLU A 201 20.76 5.72 -6.12
C GLU A 201 21.43 6.56 -7.22
N ASN A 202 21.57 6.00 -8.43
CA ASN A 202 22.16 6.71 -9.55
C ASN A 202 21.67 6.13 -10.89
N GLU A 203 20.66 6.79 -11.45
CA GLU A 203 20.07 6.39 -12.73
C GLU A 203 21.05 6.44 -13.90
N GLN A 204 21.93 7.45 -13.97
CA GLN A 204 22.91 7.56 -15.05
C GLN A 204 23.89 6.38 -15.02
N ARG A 205 24.27 5.92 -13.83
CA ARG A 205 25.14 4.74 -13.65
C ARG A 205 24.44 3.44 -14.03
N ALA A 206 23.15 3.30 -13.71
CA ALA A 206 22.37 2.13 -14.15
C ALA A 206 22.27 2.07 -15.68
N ILE A 207 22.10 3.22 -16.35
CA ILE A 207 22.10 3.33 -17.81
C ILE A 207 23.47 2.94 -18.39
N SER A 208 24.57 3.44 -17.81
CA SER A 208 25.92 3.11 -18.30
C SER A 208 26.28 1.62 -18.16
N LEU A 209 25.66 0.93 -17.20
CA LEU A 209 25.77 -0.52 -17.02
C LEU A 209 24.87 -1.34 -17.96
N GLY A 210 24.11 -0.68 -18.85
CA GLY A 210 23.27 -1.32 -19.86
C GLY A 210 21.85 -1.66 -19.40
N TYR A 211 21.42 -1.23 -18.21
CA TYR A 211 20.05 -1.49 -17.75
C TYR A 211 19.03 -0.59 -18.46
N SER A 212 17.95 -1.18 -18.94
CA SER A 212 16.82 -0.44 -19.53
C SER A 212 15.95 0.20 -18.43
N VAL A 213 16.39 1.31 -17.85
CA VAL A 213 15.78 1.96 -16.67
C VAL A 213 14.27 2.18 -16.83
N ALA A 214 13.82 2.64 -17.99
CA ALA A 214 12.40 2.88 -18.25
C ALA A 214 11.54 1.61 -18.08
N ARG A 215 12.03 0.44 -18.51
CA ARG A 215 11.28 -0.83 -18.38
C ARG A 215 11.16 -1.26 -16.91
N TYR A 216 12.23 -1.10 -16.14
CA TYR A 216 12.23 -1.39 -14.71
C TYR A 216 11.29 -0.45 -13.94
N LYS A 217 11.34 0.86 -14.25
CA LYS A 217 10.40 1.84 -13.68
C LYS A 217 8.95 1.53 -14.04
N LEU A 218 8.68 1.17 -15.30
CA LEU A 218 7.33 0.77 -15.73
C LEU A 218 6.84 -0.47 -14.97
N GLY A 219 7.67 -1.51 -14.87
CA GLY A 219 7.30 -2.72 -14.13
C GLY A 219 7.01 -2.45 -12.65
N ALA A 220 7.81 -1.60 -11.99
CA ALA A 220 7.56 -1.18 -10.62
C ALA A 220 6.24 -0.38 -10.50
N PHE A 221 5.97 0.51 -11.46
CA PHE A 221 4.74 1.30 -11.50
C PHE A 221 3.50 0.43 -11.67
N VAL A 222 3.52 -0.52 -12.62
CA VAL A 222 2.43 -1.47 -12.84
C VAL A 222 2.18 -2.35 -11.62
N MET A 223 3.23 -2.87 -10.99
CA MET A 223 3.10 -3.69 -9.78
C MET A 223 2.55 -2.91 -8.60
N SER A 224 3.01 -1.67 -8.42
CA SER A 224 2.48 -0.76 -7.40
C SER A 224 1.00 -0.45 -7.65
N ALA A 225 0.62 -0.16 -8.90
CA ALA A 225 -0.77 0.04 -9.31
C ALA A 225 -1.65 -1.20 -9.06
N ALA A 226 -1.17 -2.39 -9.42
CA ALA A 226 -1.91 -3.64 -9.21
C ALA A 226 -2.18 -3.91 -7.72
N LEU A 227 -1.19 -3.68 -6.85
CA LEU A 227 -1.32 -3.88 -5.41
C LEU A 227 -2.16 -2.77 -4.74
N ALA A 228 -2.06 -1.54 -5.21
CA ALA A 228 -2.97 -0.46 -4.81
C ALA A 228 -4.42 -0.78 -5.23
N GLY A 229 -4.59 -1.32 -6.44
CA GLY A 229 -5.88 -1.80 -6.92
C GLY A 229 -6.41 -2.98 -6.13
N LEU A 230 -5.55 -3.92 -5.69
CA LEU A 230 -5.94 -5.01 -4.80
C LEU A 230 -6.52 -4.48 -3.48
N ALA A 231 -5.90 -3.45 -2.89
CA ALA A 231 -6.42 -2.79 -1.70
C ALA A 231 -7.78 -2.13 -1.94
N GLY A 232 -7.94 -1.43 -3.08
CA GLY A 232 -9.20 -0.77 -3.45
C GLY A 232 -10.34 -1.73 -3.78
N ALA A 233 -10.04 -2.80 -4.51
CA ALA A 233 -10.98 -3.88 -4.85
C ALA A 233 -11.52 -4.57 -3.60
N VAL A 234 -10.65 -4.90 -2.64
CA VAL A 234 -11.08 -5.49 -1.38
C VAL A 234 -11.86 -4.47 -0.55
N LYS A 235 -11.44 -3.20 -0.53
CA LYS A 235 -12.13 -2.09 0.16
C LYS A 235 -13.57 -1.94 -0.31
N SER A 236 -13.85 -2.04 -1.61
CA SER A 236 -15.23 -1.88 -2.11
C SER A 236 -16.16 -3.01 -1.64
N ILE A 237 -15.65 -4.22 -1.47
CA ILE A 237 -16.44 -5.35 -0.93
C ILE A 237 -16.61 -5.24 0.60
N VAL A 238 -15.57 -4.80 1.32
CA VAL A 238 -15.64 -4.61 2.78
C VAL A 238 -16.71 -3.59 3.14
N PHE A 239 -16.66 -2.42 2.49
CA PHE A 239 -17.57 -1.31 2.76
C PHE A 239 -18.88 -1.38 1.95
N GLN A 240 -18.95 -2.27 0.97
CA GLN A 240 -20.10 -2.44 0.09
C GLN A 240 -20.39 -1.21 -0.79
N PHE A 241 -19.38 -0.39 -1.05
CA PHE A 241 -19.49 0.75 -1.95
C PHE A 241 -18.15 1.13 -2.60
N ALA A 242 -18.24 1.74 -3.78
CA ALA A 242 -17.13 2.42 -4.45
C ALA A 242 -17.56 3.87 -4.74
N THR A 243 -16.82 4.85 -4.22
CA THR A 243 -17.21 6.27 -4.25
C THR A 243 -16.20 7.11 -5.01
N LEU A 244 -16.66 8.26 -5.53
CA LEU A 244 -15.81 9.17 -6.30
C LEU A 244 -14.64 9.74 -5.47
N THR A 245 -14.81 9.82 -4.15
CA THR A 245 -13.77 10.20 -3.19
C THR A 245 -12.56 9.28 -3.22
N ASP A 246 -12.71 7.99 -3.58
CA ASP A 246 -11.60 7.03 -3.67
C ASP A 246 -10.66 7.34 -4.84
N VAL A 247 -11.16 8.01 -5.88
CA VAL A 247 -10.43 8.39 -7.09
C VAL A 247 -9.87 9.83 -6.99
N ALA A 248 -10.33 10.60 -6.01
CA ALA A 248 -9.90 11.97 -5.80
C ALA A 248 -8.41 12.05 -5.44
N TRP A 249 -7.72 13.09 -5.90
CA TRP A 249 -6.27 13.23 -5.70
C TRP A 249 -5.88 13.30 -4.21
N GLN A 250 -6.80 13.71 -3.35
CA GLN A 250 -6.64 13.75 -1.90
C GLN A 250 -6.32 12.36 -1.34
N MET A 251 -6.87 11.29 -1.91
CA MET A 251 -6.58 9.90 -1.53
C MET A 251 -5.12 9.53 -1.84
N SER A 252 -4.56 10.03 -2.95
CA SER A 252 -3.12 9.92 -3.21
C SER A 252 -2.30 10.73 -2.20
N GLY A 253 -2.83 11.87 -1.74
CA GLY A 253 -2.23 12.65 -0.66
C GLY A 253 -2.15 11.85 0.63
N GLU A 254 -3.26 11.25 1.05
CA GLU A 254 -3.35 10.47 2.30
C GLU A 254 -2.32 9.32 2.33
N VAL A 255 -2.20 8.55 1.24
CA VAL A 255 -1.20 7.46 1.18
C VAL A 255 0.24 7.98 1.19
N ILE A 256 0.51 9.15 0.60
CA ILE A 256 1.79 9.82 0.75
C ILE A 256 2.05 10.11 2.23
N LEU A 257 1.08 10.66 2.96
CA LEU A 257 1.22 10.93 4.39
C LEU A 257 1.51 9.65 5.18
N MET A 258 0.75 8.57 4.94
CA MET A 258 0.95 7.27 5.59
C MET A 258 2.37 6.73 5.37
N THR A 259 2.87 6.81 4.13
CA THR A 259 4.20 6.28 3.80
C THR A 259 5.35 7.13 4.32
N LEU A 260 5.24 8.46 4.24
CA LEU A 260 6.22 9.40 4.78
C LEU A 260 6.31 9.27 6.31
N LEU A 261 5.17 9.25 6.98
CA LEU A 261 5.08 9.13 8.44
C LEU A 261 5.67 7.80 8.93
N GLY A 262 5.31 6.71 8.27
CA GLY A 262 5.78 5.37 8.58
C GLY A 262 7.28 5.16 8.36
N GLY A 263 7.81 5.71 7.26
CA GLY A 263 9.22 5.64 6.88
C GLY A 263 9.42 5.09 5.47
N ILE A 264 9.84 5.98 4.55
CA ILE A 264 10.06 5.67 3.14
C ILE A 264 11.14 4.59 2.95
N GLY A 265 10.88 3.64 2.05
CA GLY A 265 11.85 2.60 1.67
C GLY A 265 11.99 1.46 2.69
N THR A 266 11.13 1.43 3.72
CA THR A 266 11.01 0.30 4.64
C THR A 266 9.75 -0.50 4.32
N LEU A 267 9.78 -1.83 4.46
CA LEU A 267 8.61 -2.67 4.20
C LEU A 267 7.50 -2.44 5.25
N ILE A 268 7.91 -2.23 6.51
CA ILE A 268 7.00 -2.17 7.66
C ILE A 268 6.55 -0.73 7.96
N GLY A 269 7.32 0.29 7.55
CA GLY A 269 7.01 1.71 7.80
C GLY A 269 5.58 2.09 7.43
N PRO A 270 5.20 1.91 6.15
CA PRO A 270 3.86 2.24 5.68
C PRO A 270 2.72 1.57 6.45
N LEU A 271 2.91 0.35 6.97
CA LEU A 271 1.92 -0.35 7.78
C LEU A 271 1.63 0.40 9.09
N PHE A 272 2.67 0.88 9.79
CA PHE A 272 2.50 1.69 11.00
C PHE A 272 1.97 3.09 10.70
N GLY A 273 2.43 3.70 9.61
CA GLY A 273 1.94 5.01 9.20
C GLY A 273 0.45 4.98 8.84
N ALA A 274 0.02 3.96 8.10
CA ALA A 274 -1.40 3.71 7.82
C ALA A 274 -2.18 3.46 9.11
N GLY A 275 -1.66 2.63 10.03
CA GLY A 275 -2.28 2.40 11.33
C GLY A 275 -2.50 3.70 12.11
N LEU A 276 -1.49 4.57 12.18
CA LEU A 276 -1.59 5.85 12.89
C LEU A 276 -2.62 6.77 12.25
N VAL A 277 -2.56 6.98 10.93
CA VAL A 277 -3.48 7.87 10.20
C VAL A 277 -4.91 7.35 10.31
N VAL A 278 -5.15 6.06 10.06
CA VAL A 278 -6.49 5.47 10.10
C VAL A 278 -7.08 5.48 11.52
N VAL A 279 -6.28 5.21 12.56
CA VAL A 279 -6.73 5.32 13.96
C VAL A 279 -7.10 6.76 14.29
N LEU A 280 -6.26 7.71 13.88
CA LEU A 280 -6.49 9.14 14.11
C LEU A 280 -7.79 9.59 13.41
N GLU A 281 -7.97 9.26 12.14
CA GLU A 281 -9.20 9.56 11.40
C GLU A 281 -10.43 8.95 12.06
N ASN A 282 -10.36 7.69 12.49
CA ASN A 282 -11.50 7.01 13.09
C ASN A 282 -11.89 7.64 14.44
N TYR A 283 -10.92 8.01 15.26
CA TYR A 283 -11.18 8.67 16.54
C TYR A 283 -11.71 10.09 16.36
N LEU A 284 -11.20 10.79 15.35
CA LEU A 284 -11.53 12.18 15.10
C LEU A 284 -12.82 12.35 14.30
N ALA A 285 -13.24 11.32 13.56
CA ALA A 285 -14.53 11.28 12.86
C ALA A 285 -15.73 11.41 13.82
N THR A 286 -15.58 11.04 15.09
CA THR A 286 -16.61 11.22 16.13
C THR A 286 -16.52 12.57 16.86
N SER A 287 -15.54 13.41 16.52
CA SER A 287 -15.33 14.73 17.12
C SER A 287 -15.88 15.86 16.25
N GLU A 288 -16.14 17.03 16.83
CA GLU A 288 -16.58 18.23 16.08
C GLU A 288 -15.44 18.91 15.29
N PHE A 289 -14.21 18.41 15.40
CA PHE A 289 -13.06 19.05 14.77
C PHE A 289 -12.89 18.62 13.30
N PRO A 290 -12.44 19.53 12.42
CA PRO A 290 -12.12 19.17 11.04
C PRO A 290 -10.96 18.16 10.97
N VAL A 291 -11.28 16.91 10.62
CA VAL A 291 -10.31 15.80 10.58
C VAL A 291 -9.09 16.13 9.74
N THR A 292 -9.30 16.71 8.55
CA THR A 292 -8.25 17.08 7.58
C THR A 292 -7.23 18.08 8.13
N ILE A 293 -7.68 19.04 8.96
CA ILE A 293 -6.78 20.05 9.52
C ILE A 293 -5.87 19.40 10.56
N ILE A 294 -6.45 18.58 11.45
CA ILE A 294 -5.69 17.93 12.52
C ILE A 294 -4.73 16.88 11.94
N THR A 295 -5.16 16.08 10.96
CA THR A 295 -4.26 15.12 10.29
C THR A 295 -3.09 15.84 9.60
N GLY A 296 -3.35 16.99 8.96
CA GLY A 296 -2.32 17.85 8.37
C GLY A 296 -1.32 18.41 9.39
N ILE A 297 -1.80 18.88 10.55
CA ILE A 297 -0.94 19.39 11.64
C ILE A 297 -0.10 18.27 12.24
N VAL A 298 -0.71 17.13 12.58
CA VAL A 298 0.00 15.97 13.12
C VAL A 298 1.08 15.51 12.14
N PHE A 299 0.75 15.45 10.85
CA PHE A 299 1.72 15.16 9.81
C PHE A 299 2.88 16.15 9.78
N MET A 300 2.60 17.46 9.78
CA MET A 300 3.64 18.51 9.78
C MET A 300 4.58 18.34 10.97
N VAL A 301 4.03 18.15 12.17
CA VAL A 301 4.80 17.92 13.39
C VAL A 301 5.66 16.66 13.27
N CYS A 302 5.08 15.55 12.81
CA CYS A 302 5.80 14.29 12.66
C CYS A 302 6.93 14.38 11.62
N VAL A 303 6.73 15.05 10.49
CA VAL A 303 7.79 15.20 9.47
C VAL A 303 8.91 16.13 9.92
N LEU A 304 8.58 17.19 10.68
CA LEU A 304 9.58 18.11 11.24
C LEU A 304 10.44 17.42 12.31
N ILE A 305 9.84 16.56 13.14
CA ILE A 305 10.52 15.86 14.24
C ILE A 305 11.24 14.60 13.74
N PHE A 306 10.57 13.77 12.93
CA PHE A 306 11.06 12.46 12.49
C PHE A 306 11.52 12.50 11.03
N ARG A 307 12.74 12.99 10.79
CA ARG A 307 13.33 13.13 9.43
C ARG A 307 13.42 11.82 8.64
N ARG A 308 13.35 10.65 9.30
CA ARG A 308 13.38 9.31 8.68
C ARG A 308 12.05 8.55 8.76
N GLY A 309 10.99 9.16 9.29
CA GLY A 309 9.76 8.49 9.70
C GLY A 309 9.92 7.68 10.99
N ILE A 310 8.79 7.23 11.56
CA ILE A 310 8.74 6.57 12.89
C ILE A 310 9.61 5.32 12.92
N ILE A 311 9.51 4.45 11.92
CA ILE A 311 10.29 3.21 11.87
C ILE A 311 11.75 3.48 11.50
N GLY A 312 12.01 4.47 10.65
CA GLY A 312 13.38 4.87 10.31
C GLY A 312 14.16 5.35 11.53
N GLU A 313 13.51 6.07 12.44
CA GLU A 313 14.09 6.48 13.72
C GLU A 313 14.23 5.30 14.71
N PHE A 314 13.26 4.38 14.75
CA PHE A 314 13.39 3.17 15.56
C PHE A 314 14.60 2.32 15.16
N TYR A 315 14.84 2.14 13.85
CA TYR A 315 16.02 1.43 13.34
C TYR A 315 17.33 2.21 13.58
N ALA A 316 17.28 3.54 13.63
CA ALA A 316 18.45 4.36 13.95
C ALA A 316 18.81 4.36 15.45
N SER A 317 17.81 4.13 16.32
CA SER A 317 17.95 4.09 17.78
C SER A 317 18.88 2.97 18.27
N ARG A 318 19.46 3.14 19.48
CA ARG A 318 20.27 2.11 20.15
C ARG A 318 19.49 0.80 20.36
N ILE A 319 18.17 0.88 20.49
CA ILE A 319 17.29 -0.28 20.69
C ILE A 319 17.17 -1.10 19.40
N GLY A 320 16.92 -0.47 18.25
CA GLY A 320 16.86 -1.16 16.95
C GLY A 320 18.19 -1.81 16.57
N ARG A 321 19.31 -1.13 16.83
CA ARG A 321 20.66 -1.70 16.62
C ARG A 321 20.99 -2.87 17.54
N LYS A 322 20.51 -2.87 18.80
CA LYS A 322 20.67 -4.01 19.72
C LYS A 322 19.83 -5.22 19.28
N LEU A 323 18.67 -5.00 18.67
CA LEU A 323 17.77 -6.04 18.17
C LEU A 323 18.15 -6.58 16.78
N GLY A 324 19.28 -6.14 16.20
CA GLY A 324 19.78 -6.63 14.91
C GLY A 324 19.07 -6.04 13.69
N PHE A 325 18.19 -5.06 13.85
CA PHE A 325 17.60 -4.34 12.73
C PHE A 325 18.57 -3.25 12.26
N VAL A 326 19.22 -3.48 11.12
CA VAL A 326 20.15 -2.51 10.52
C VAL A 326 19.45 -1.78 9.37
N TYR A 327 19.38 -0.46 9.46
CA TYR A 327 18.95 0.40 8.36
C TYR A 327 19.98 0.31 7.22
N ARG A 328 19.72 -0.51 6.21
CA ARG A 328 20.48 -0.49 4.94
C ARG A 328 19.87 0.62 4.07
N ARG A 329 20.66 1.68 3.84
CA ARG A 329 20.37 2.68 2.80
C ARG A 329 20.26 1.99 1.44
#